data_AF-A0A819E0V1-F1
#
_entry.id   AF-A0A819E0V1-F1
#
_cell.length_a   1.000
_cell.length_b   1.000
_cell.length_c   1.000
_cell.angle_alpha   90.00
_cell.angle_beta   90.00
_cell.angle_gamma   90.00
#
_symmetry.space_group_name_H-M   'P 1'
#
loop_
_entity.id
_entity.type
_entity.pdbx_description
1 polymer ?
#
loop_
_entity_poly.entity_id
_entity_poly.type
_entity_poly.pdbx_seq_one_letter_code
_entity_poly.pdbx_strand_id
1 'polypeptide(L)'
;STSTNAASFADLCKDAKLKETIFNDLYELAVKNKLHSYETLSDIYIHPELFSQDNGLLTVTLKTRRTNARQHFGPILKSLYNVDSDVKQNLKKE
;
A
#
# COMPACT_ATOMS: atom_id res chain seq x y z
N SER A 1 -2.89 35.44 13.11
CA SER A 1 -3.29 34.21 13.84
C SER A 1 -3.84 33.20 12.86
N THR A 2 -3.00 32.50 12.11
CA THR A 2 -3.44 31.49 11.13
C THR A 2 -3.26 30.11 11.78
N SER A 3 -4.37 29.55 12.26
CA SER A 3 -4.46 28.21 12.83
C SER A 3 -4.40 27.18 11.69
N THR A 4 -3.21 26.72 11.32
CA THR A 4 -3.03 25.54 10.47
C THR A 4 -3.28 24.30 11.33
N ASN A 5 -4.47 23.69 11.19
CA ASN A 5 -4.71 22.32 11.64
C ASN A 5 -3.82 21.40 10.81
N ALA A 6 -2.59 21.13 11.26
CA ALA A 6 -1.73 20.15 10.64
C ALA A 6 -2.31 18.75 10.91
N ALA A 7 -2.78 18.08 9.87
CA ALA A 7 -3.16 16.67 9.95
C ALA A 7 -1.95 15.85 10.41
N SER A 8 -2.16 14.87 11.30
CA SER A 8 -1.05 14.03 11.74
C SER A 8 -0.56 13.16 10.58
N PHE A 9 0.68 12.67 10.67
CA PHE A 9 1.21 11.74 9.67
C PHE A 9 0.29 10.53 9.45
N ALA A 10 -0.30 10.03 10.53
CA ALA A 10 -1.24 8.91 10.46
C ALA A 10 -2.56 9.26 9.76
N ASP A 11 -2.99 10.52 9.81
CA ASP A 11 -4.18 10.97 9.09
C ASP A 11 -3.89 11.10 7.60
N LEU A 12 -2.70 11.58 7.22
CA LEU A 12 -2.25 11.63 5.83
C LEU A 12 -2.20 10.24 5.21
N CYS A 13 -1.72 9.23 5.94
CA CYS A 13 -1.70 7.84 5.44
C CYS A 13 -3.09 7.25 5.17
N LYS A 14 -4.16 7.86 5.69
CA LYS A 14 -5.56 7.46 5.43
C LYS A 14 -6.19 8.25 4.29
N ASP A 15 -5.52 9.26 3.75
CA ASP A 15 -6.05 10.08 2.66
C ASP A 15 -6.09 9.29 1.34
N ALA A 16 -7.28 9.16 0.78
CA ALA A 16 -7.51 8.49 -0.50
C ALA A 16 -6.79 9.21 -1.65
N LYS A 17 -6.70 10.54 -1.62
CA LYS A 17 -6.02 11.32 -2.67
C LYS A 17 -4.52 11.08 -2.65
N LEU A 18 -3.93 10.96 -1.47
CA LEU A 18 -2.52 10.60 -1.33
C LEU A 18 -2.27 9.18 -1.84
N LYS A 19 -3.13 8.22 -1.48
CA LYS A 19 -3.07 6.85 -1.99
C LYS A 19 -3.12 6.80 -3.51
N GLU A 20 -4.05 7.50 -4.13
CA GLU A 20 -4.19 7.56 -5.59
C GLU A 20 -2.95 8.18 -6.26
N THR A 21 -2.41 9.26 -5.69
CA THR A 21 -1.21 9.93 -6.22
C THR A 21 -0.01 8.97 -6.23
N ILE A 22 0.25 8.30 -5.10
CA ILE A 22 1.37 7.34 -4.99
C ILE A 22 1.15 6.14 -5.93
N PHE A 23 -0.08 5.66 -6.06
CA PHE A 23 -0.40 4.55 -6.95
C PHE A 23 -0.12 4.89 -8.41
N ASN A 24 -0.54 6.08 -8.86
CA ASN A 24 -0.30 6.54 -10.23
C ASN A 24 1.20 6.69 -10.51
N ASP A 25 1.98 7.23 -9.59
CA ASP A 25 3.44 7.33 -9.73
C ASP A 25 4.09 5.94 -9.89
N LEU A 26 3.67 4.95 -9.11
CA LEU A 26 4.15 3.57 -9.22
C LEU A 26 3.77 2.94 -10.56
N TYR A 27 2.56 3.22 -11.05
CA TYR A 27 2.11 2.75 -12.35
C TYR A 27 2.91 3.38 -13.50
N GLU A 28 3.14 4.69 -13.47
CA GLU A 28 3.97 5.39 -14.46
C GLU A 28 5.41 4.85 -14.47
N LEU A 29 5.98 4.57 -13.30
CA LEU A 29 7.28 3.92 -13.19
C LEU A 29 7.30 2.53 -13.82
N ALA A 30 6.25 1.73 -13.61
CA ALA A 30 6.16 0.40 -14.20
C ALA A 30 6.08 0.46 -15.73
N VAL A 31 5.27 1.37 -16.28
CA VAL A 31 5.18 1.62 -17.73
C VAL A 31 6.52 2.07 -18.29
N LYS A 32 7.19 3.02 -17.63
CA LYS A 32 8.52 3.52 -18.03
C LYS A 32 9.57 2.41 -18.07
N ASN A 33 9.49 1.47 -17.15
CA ASN A 33 10.40 0.32 -17.07
C ASN A 33 9.93 -0.90 -17.90
N LYS A 34 8.85 -0.76 -18.68
CA LYS A 34 8.28 -1.80 -19.55
C LYS A 34 7.94 -3.10 -18.79
N LEU A 35 7.48 -2.96 -17.55
CA LEU A 35 7.02 -4.09 -16.77
C LEU A 35 5.71 -4.64 -17.34
N HIS A 36 5.51 -5.94 -17.19
CA HIS A 36 4.28 -6.59 -17.61
C HIS A 36 3.14 -6.33 -16.61
N SER A 37 1.89 -6.52 -17.05
CA SER A 37 0.70 -6.33 -16.21
C SER A 37 0.67 -7.24 -14.97
N TYR A 38 1.31 -8.40 -15.01
CA TYR A 38 1.44 -9.29 -13.85
C TYR A 38 2.57 -8.88 -12.89
N GLU A 39 3.39 -7.91 -13.27
CA GLU A 39 4.43 -7.31 -12.43
C GLU A 39 4.00 -5.94 -11.85
N THR A 40 2.92 -5.35 -12.41
CA THR A 40 2.30 -4.11 -11.90
C THR A 40 1.42 -4.38 -10.68
N LEU A 41 1.23 -3.35 -9.86
CA LEU A 41 0.40 -3.39 -8.66
C LEU A 41 -1.08 -3.23 -9.02
N SER A 42 -1.96 -4.00 -8.38
CA SER A 42 -3.41 -3.82 -8.48
C SER A 42 -3.96 -2.85 -7.43
N ASP A 43 -3.38 -2.85 -6.22
CA ASP A 43 -3.73 -1.93 -5.13
C ASP A 43 -2.56 -1.76 -4.14
N ILE A 44 -2.60 -0.73 -3.30
CA ILE A 44 -1.62 -0.42 -2.26
C ILE A 44 -2.28 -0.08 -0.90
N TYR A 45 -1.51 -0.24 0.18
CA TYR A 45 -1.86 0.22 1.52
C TYR A 45 -0.74 1.09 2.07
N ILE A 46 -1.08 2.27 2.59
CA ILE A 46 -0.12 3.19 3.21
C ILE A 46 -0.10 2.92 4.72
N HIS A 47 1.05 2.50 5.21
CA HIS A 47 1.25 2.21 6.63
C HIS A 47 1.83 3.45 7.35
N PRO A 48 1.21 3.91 8.46
CA PRO A 48 1.64 5.13 9.15
C PRO A 48 2.86 4.97 10.06
N GLU A 49 3.32 3.74 10.32
CA GLU A 49 4.51 3.47 11.11
C GLU A 49 5.69 3.09 10.20
N LEU A 50 6.87 3.67 10.45
CA LEU A 50 8.07 3.32 9.70
C LEU A 50 8.58 1.95 10.11
N PHE A 51 9.13 1.18 9.16
CA PHE A 51 9.77 -0.09 9.50
C PHE A 51 11.02 0.18 10.32
N SER A 52 11.17 -0.53 11.43
CA SER A 52 12.31 -0.41 12.33
C SER A 52 12.76 -1.77 12.83
N GLN A 53 13.91 -1.79 13.50
CA GLN A 53 14.33 -2.99 14.23
C GLN A 53 13.45 -3.20 15.47
N ASP A 54 13.01 -2.11 16.09
CA ASP A 54 12.20 -2.10 17.32
C ASP A 54 10.80 -2.69 17.11
N ASN A 55 10.16 -2.38 15.97
CA ASN A 55 8.89 -3.02 15.59
C ASN A 55 9.08 -4.37 14.88
N GLY A 56 10.33 -4.85 14.79
CA GLY A 56 10.66 -6.17 14.25
C GLY A 56 10.43 -6.31 12.75
N LEU A 57 10.15 -5.23 12.02
CA LEU A 57 9.94 -5.26 10.56
C LEU A 57 11.25 -5.20 9.78
N LEU A 58 12.36 -4.80 10.41
CA LEU A 58 13.70 -4.82 9.82
C LEU A 58 14.62 -5.86 10.47
N THR A 59 15.62 -6.29 9.71
CA THR A 59 16.83 -6.94 10.20
C THR A 59 17.80 -5.89 10.74
N VAL A 60 18.84 -6.34 11.45
CA VAL A 60 19.94 -5.47 11.92
C VAL A 60 20.61 -4.74 10.74
N THR A 61 20.62 -5.36 9.57
CA THR A 61 21.14 -4.78 8.31
C THR A 61 20.12 -3.93 7.55
N LEU A 62 19.04 -3.48 8.21
CA LEU A 62 18.00 -2.61 7.66
C LEU A 62 17.28 -3.18 6.42
N LYS A 63 17.24 -4.51 6.29
CA LYS A 63 16.44 -5.20 5.26
C LYS A 63 15.10 -5.61 5.87
N THR A 64 14.04 -5.59 5.07
CA THR A 64 12.72 -6.06 5.54
C THR A 64 12.77 -7.52 5.99
N ARG A 65 12.32 -7.78 7.22
CA ARG A 65 12.14 -9.12 7.77
C ARG A 65 10.83 -9.71 7.27
N ARG A 66 10.90 -10.42 6.14
CA ARG A 66 9.74 -10.93 5.40
C ARG A 66 8.75 -11.75 6.24
N THR A 67 9.24 -12.58 7.16
CA THR A 67 8.37 -13.41 8.03
C THR A 67 7.44 -12.54 8.88
N ASN A 68 8.00 -11.49 9.50
CA ASN A 68 7.28 -10.59 10.38
C ASN A 68 6.35 -9.68 9.59
N ALA A 69 6.83 -9.13 8.47
CA ALA A 69 6.00 -8.35 7.56
C ALA A 69 4.80 -9.16 7.05
N ARG A 70 5.00 -10.42 6.65
CA ARG A 70 3.90 -11.31 6.20
C ARG A 70 2.88 -11.56 7.30
N GLN A 71 3.32 -11.75 8.55
CA GLN A 71 2.42 -11.96 9.68
C GLN A 71 1.61 -10.68 10.00
N HIS A 72 2.28 -9.53 10.02
CA HIS A 72 1.66 -8.25 10.34
C HIS A 72 0.70 -7.77 9.24
N PHE A 73 1.15 -7.74 7.99
CA PHE A 73 0.37 -7.23 6.86
C PHE A 73 -0.55 -8.28 6.23
N GLY A 74 -0.47 -9.55 6.63
CA GLY A 74 -1.26 -10.64 6.05
C GLY A 74 -2.76 -10.38 6.00
N PRO A 75 -3.41 -9.96 7.09
CA PRO A 75 -4.84 -9.60 7.09
C PRO A 75 -5.16 -8.41 6.17
N ILE A 76 -4.30 -7.40 6.13
CA ILE A 76 -4.46 -6.21 5.28
C ILE A 76 -4.37 -6.61 3.81
N LEU A 77 -3.36 -7.38 3.43
CA LEU A 77 -3.20 -7.88 2.06
C LEU A 77 -4.41 -8.73 1.64
N LYS A 78 -4.93 -9.59 2.52
CA LYS A 78 -6.17 -10.35 2.24
C LYS A 78 -7.35 -9.43 1.95
N SER A 79 -7.52 -8.33 2.72
CA SER A 79 -8.60 -7.38 2.43
C SER A 79 -8.45 -6.70 1.06
N LEU A 80 -7.23 -6.37 0.64
CA LEU A 80 -7.00 -5.76 -0.68
C LEU A 80 -7.39 -6.73 -1.82
N TYR A 81 -7.05 -8.02 -1.69
CA TYR A 81 -7.43 -9.02 -2.69
C TYR A 81 -8.94 -9.30 -2.75
N ASN A 82 -9.67 -9.11 -1.65
CA ASN A 82 -11.10 -9.41 -1.59
C ASN A 82 -11.96 -8.33 -2.27
N VAL A 83 -11.48 -7.10 -2.36
CA VAL A 83 -12.20 -6.00 -3.06
C VAL A 83 -12.38 -6.32 -4.56
N ASP A 84 -11.38 -6.98 -5.16
CA ASP A 84 -11.41 -7.36 -6.58
C ASP A 84 -12.36 -8.53 -6.88
N SER A 85 -12.65 -9.39 -5.90
CA SER A 85 -13.58 -10.53 -6.09
C SER A 85 -15.03 -10.08 -6.26
N ASP A 86 -15.44 -8.96 -5.67
CA ASP A 86 -16.79 -8.42 -5.80
C ASP A 86 -17.00 -7.74 -7.17
N VAL A 87 -15.95 -7.15 -7.74
CA VAL A 87 -15.97 -6.58 -9.11
C VAL A 87 -16.07 -7.69 -10.17
N LYS A 88 -15.39 -8.83 -9.97
CA LYS A 88 -15.44 -9.98 -10.89
C LYS A 88 -16.79 -10.70 -10.93
N GLN A 89 -17.61 -10.58 -9.88
CA GLN A 89 -18.99 -11.10 -9.89
C GLN A 89 -19.97 -10.18 -10.66
N ASN A 90 -19.64 -8.90 -10.81
CA ASN A 90 -20.43 -7.95 -11.61
C ASN A 90 -20.10 -8.01 -13.11
N LEU A 91 -18.89 -8.42 -13.50
CA LEU A 91 -18.48 -8.62 -14.91
C LEU A 91 -18.96 -9.95 -15.52
N LYS A 92 -19.59 -10.84 -14.75
CA LYS A 92 -20.18 -12.11 -15.24
C LYS A 92 -21.70 -12.03 -15.45
N LYS A 93 -22.29 -10.83 -15.42
CA LYS A 93 -23.74 -10.60 -15.50
C LYS A 93 -24.21 -9.82 -16.73
N GLU A 94 -23.38 -9.69 -17.76
CA GLU A 94 -23.77 -9.18 -19.08
C GLU A 94 -23.53 -10.24 -20.16
#